data_AF-A0A2V8L253-F1
#
_entry.id   AF-A0A2V8L253-F1
#
_cell.length_a   1.000
_cell.length_b   1.000
_cell.length_c   1.000
_cell.angle_alpha   90.00
_cell.angle_beta   90.00
_cell.angle_gamma   90.00
#
_symmetry.space_group_name_H-M   'P 1'
#
loop_
_entity.id
_entity.type
_entity.pdbx_description
1 polymer ?
#
loop_
_entity_poly.entity_id
_entity_poly.type
_entity_poly.pdbx_seq_one_letter_code
_entity_poly.pdbx_strand_id
1 'polypeptide(L)'
;MRRTCLMAALILIVARPSFSQEFAQYTSRTDLFAVDFPGEPTIKDITWKTEYGVTLPGRVYSVENARGRYSATVIDYKDTEKIHTAIVEECKKRGGEGDECMNDWRPDVQGSIIYAAWQFFQRNAKVTRYAWYVSDLIEGTQLQLLNPDASRTFAAIHRHNTRLYIFEATVPKGAPAPGLFQQSLQFLDEEGKGVRYRTYYTNGYSEGWKFPAPPPPRTR
;
A
#
# COMPACT_ATOMS: atom_id res chain seq x y z
N MET A 1 -73.29 -30.99 -11.15
CA MET A 1 -72.32 -30.05 -10.55
C MET A 1 -70.98 -30.76 -10.39
N ARG A 2 -70.00 -30.50 -11.26
CA ARG A 2 -68.64 -31.08 -11.16
C ARG A 2 -67.66 -29.93 -11.01
N ARG A 3 -67.12 -29.76 -9.80
CA ARG A 3 -66.23 -28.66 -9.41
C ARG A 3 -64.84 -28.92 -9.97
N THR A 4 -64.38 -28.08 -10.89
CA THR A 4 -62.99 -27.98 -11.33
C THR A 4 -62.19 -27.23 -10.28
N CYS A 5 -61.30 -27.92 -9.56
CA CYS A 5 -60.31 -27.28 -8.68
C CYS A 5 -59.12 -26.81 -9.53
N LEU A 6 -59.00 -25.50 -9.73
CA LEU A 6 -57.76 -24.88 -10.21
C LEU A 6 -56.77 -24.81 -9.04
N MET A 7 -55.69 -25.59 -9.10
CA MET A 7 -54.53 -25.42 -8.23
C MET A 7 -53.63 -24.33 -8.84
N ALA A 8 -53.59 -23.16 -8.23
CA ALA A 8 -52.62 -22.12 -8.55
C ALA A 8 -51.29 -22.43 -7.84
N ALA A 9 -50.27 -22.84 -8.60
CA ALA A 9 -48.92 -23.02 -8.08
C ALA A 9 -48.26 -21.64 -7.88
N LEU A 10 -48.03 -21.27 -6.62
CA LEU A 10 -47.35 -20.03 -6.24
C LEU A 10 -45.84 -20.24 -6.36
N ILE A 11 -45.23 -19.74 -7.45
CA ILE A 11 -43.77 -19.76 -7.63
C ILE A 11 -43.17 -18.62 -6.81
N LEU A 12 -42.57 -18.95 -5.66
CA LEU A 12 -41.77 -18.03 -4.85
C LEU A 12 -40.41 -17.81 -5.53
N ILE A 13 -40.27 -16.67 -6.21
CA ILE A 13 -38.98 -16.20 -6.72
C ILE A 13 -38.19 -15.70 -5.50
N VAL A 14 -37.25 -16.52 -5.01
CA VAL A 14 -36.27 -16.08 -4.01
C VAL A 14 -35.33 -15.11 -4.73
N ALA A 15 -35.56 -13.81 -4.56
CA ALA A 15 -34.65 -12.78 -5.01
C ALA A 15 -33.33 -12.94 -4.24
N ARG A 16 -32.34 -13.55 -4.89
CA ARG A 16 -30.97 -13.49 -4.39
C ARG A 16 -30.55 -12.02 -4.45
N PRO A 17 -30.01 -11.43 -3.37
CA PRO A 17 -29.41 -10.12 -3.47
C PRO A 17 -28.30 -10.21 -4.53
N SER A 18 -28.52 -9.53 -5.64
CA SER A 18 -27.43 -9.19 -6.55
C SER A 18 -26.59 -8.17 -5.79
N PHE A 19 -25.46 -8.60 -5.22
CA PHE A 19 -24.43 -7.63 -4.88
C PHE A 19 -24.05 -6.97 -6.21
N SER A 20 -24.56 -5.75 -6.45
CA SER A 20 -23.90 -4.87 -7.39
C SER A 20 -22.45 -4.81 -6.89
N GLN A 21 -21.52 -5.39 -7.65
CA GLN A 21 -20.08 -5.38 -7.35
C GLN A 21 -19.53 -3.99 -7.64
N GLU A 22 -20.10 -2.99 -6.97
CA GLU A 22 -19.63 -1.62 -6.97
C GLU A 22 -18.44 -1.50 -6.03
N PHE A 23 -17.64 -0.47 -6.29
CA PHE A 23 -16.56 -0.09 -5.40
C PHE A 23 -17.17 0.35 -4.06
N ALA A 24 -16.70 -0.24 -2.97
CA ALA A 24 -17.10 0.12 -1.62
C ALA A 24 -15.87 0.49 -0.80
N GLN A 25 -16.00 1.53 0.01
CA GLN A 25 -14.91 1.97 0.88
C GLN A 25 -14.64 0.90 1.94
N TYR A 26 -13.41 0.39 1.94
CA TYR A 26 -12.88 -0.43 3.03
C TYR A 26 -12.03 0.46 3.94
N THR A 27 -12.15 0.27 5.26
CA THR A 27 -11.40 1.04 6.27
C THR A 27 -10.59 0.09 7.15
N SER A 28 -9.26 0.22 7.11
CA SER A 28 -8.38 -0.44 8.09
C SER A 28 -8.04 0.52 9.22
N ARG A 29 -8.68 0.31 10.39
CA ARG A 29 -8.29 1.03 11.61
C ARG A 29 -6.95 0.56 12.19
N THR A 30 -6.50 -0.64 11.83
CA THR A 30 -5.23 -1.15 12.35
C THR A 30 -4.04 -0.65 11.53
N ASP A 31 -4.22 -0.45 10.22
CA ASP A 31 -3.18 0.09 9.33
C ASP A 31 -3.40 1.54 8.91
N LEU A 32 -4.45 2.20 9.41
CA LEU A 32 -4.68 3.64 9.27
C LEU A 32 -4.88 4.13 7.83
N PHE A 33 -5.68 3.39 7.04
CA PHE A 33 -6.10 3.83 5.71
C PHE A 33 -7.55 3.47 5.42
N ALA A 34 -8.15 4.18 4.47
CA ALA A 34 -9.35 3.77 3.78
C ALA A 34 -9.15 3.85 2.26
N VAL A 35 -9.74 2.92 1.50
CA VAL A 35 -9.66 2.88 0.04
C VAL A 35 -10.83 2.08 -0.51
N ASP A 36 -11.29 2.42 -1.71
CA ASP A 36 -12.41 1.70 -2.32
C ASP A 36 -11.95 0.40 -2.97
N PHE A 37 -12.44 -0.75 -2.49
CA PHE A 37 -12.22 -2.03 -3.13
C PHE A 37 -13.44 -2.48 -3.95
N PRO A 38 -13.26 -3.22 -5.05
CA PRO A 38 -14.36 -3.82 -5.81
C PRO A 38 -14.86 -5.13 -5.17
N GLY A 39 -15.08 -5.13 -3.86
CA GLY A 39 -15.44 -6.30 -3.06
C GLY A 39 -14.75 -6.29 -1.70
N GLU A 40 -15.13 -7.22 -0.81
CA GLU A 40 -14.50 -7.35 0.50
C GLU A 40 -13.08 -7.92 0.35
N PRO A 41 -12.03 -7.24 0.87
CA PRO A 41 -10.67 -7.72 0.73
C PRO A 41 -10.38 -8.91 1.64
N THR A 42 -9.61 -9.86 1.14
CA THR A 42 -8.94 -10.86 1.98
C THR A 42 -7.72 -10.20 2.63
N ILE A 43 -7.51 -10.47 3.93
CA ILE A 43 -6.43 -9.88 4.72
C ILE A 43 -5.41 -10.97 5.03
N LYS A 44 -4.13 -10.68 4.82
CA LYS A 44 -3.03 -11.61 5.12
C LYS A 44 -1.83 -10.88 5.71
N ASP A 45 -1.31 -11.40 6.81
CA ASP A 45 -0.03 -10.99 7.36
C ASP A 45 1.12 -11.47 6.48
N ILE A 46 2.11 -10.61 6.29
CA ILE A 46 3.29 -10.84 5.46
C ILE A 46 4.56 -10.36 6.17
N THR A 47 5.69 -10.77 5.64
CA THR A 47 7.00 -10.20 5.95
C THR A 47 7.55 -9.48 4.73
N TRP A 48 8.19 -8.33 4.94
CA TRP A 48 8.81 -7.53 3.90
C TRP A 48 10.30 -7.41 4.15
N LYS A 49 11.11 -7.82 3.17
CA LYS A 49 12.55 -7.58 3.20
C LYS A 49 12.81 -6.17 2.67
N THR A 50 13.48 -5.35 3.47
CA THR A 50 13.80 -3.98 3.08
C THR A 50 15.03 -3.91 2.17
N GLU A 51 15.32 -2.71 1.67
CA GLU A 51 16.50 -2.46 0.82
C GLU A 51 17.80 -2.85 1.53
N TYR A 52 17.88 -2.54 2.82
CA TYR A 52 19.03 -2.81 3.67
C TYR A 52 18.92 -4.13 4.43
N GLY A 53 18.09 -5.06 3.93
CA GLY A 53 18.16 -6.47 4.28
C GLY A 53 17.49 -6.87 5.60
N VAL A 54 16.88 -5.94 6.34
CA VAL A 54 16.05 -6.31 7.49
C VAL A 54 14.69 -6.82 7.06
N THR A 55 14.04 -7.60 7.91
CA THR A 55 12.70 -8.13 7.65
C THR A 55 11.70 -7.49 8.60
N LEU A 56 10.68 -6.87 8.04
CA LEU A 56 9.64 -6.14 8.77
C LEU A 56 8.28 -6.81 8.64
N PRO A 57 7.39 -6.68 9.64
CA PRO A 57 6.02 -7.15 9.52
C PRO A 57 5.22 -6.24 8.60
N GLY A 58 4.24 -6.83 7.91
CA GLY A 58 3.29 -6.08 7.11
C GLY A 58 1.99 -6.86 6.90
N ARG A 59 1.06 -6.22 6.20
CA ARG A 59 -0.23 -6.80 5.82
C ARG A 59 -0.59 -6.47 4.39
N VAL A 60 -1.26 -7.41 3.73
CA VAL A 60 -1.87 -7.20 2.41
C VAL A 60 -3.38 -7.40 2.51
N TYR A 61 -4.12 -6.47 1.93
CA TYR A 61 -5.56 -6.49 1.72
C TYR A 61 -5.78 -6.65 0.22
N SER A 62 -6.43 -7.72 -0.23
CA SER A 62 -6.55 -7.99 -1.66
C SER A 62 -7.92 -8.46 -2.12
N VAL A 63 -8.29 -8.04 -3.33
CA VAL A 63 -9.46 -8.51 -4.07
C VAL A 63 -9.01 -8.94 -5.45
N GLU A 64 -9.41 -10.15 -5.86
CA GLU A 64 -9.26 -10.64 -7.22
C GLU A 64 -10.62 -11.10 -7.75
N ASN A 65 -11.06 -10.48 -8.85
CA ASN A 65 -12.33 -10.81 -9.50
C ASN A 65 -12.28 -10.43 -10.99
N ALA A 66 -13.44 -10.46 -11.66
CA ALA A 66 -13.55 -10.14 -13.09
C ALA A 66 -13.07 -8.73 -13.47
N ARG A 67 -13.01 -7.77 -12.52
CA ARG A 67 -12.48 -6.41 -12.76
C ARG A 67 -10.96 -6.36 -12.75
N GLY A 68 -10.30 -7.31 -12.10
CA GLY A 68 -8.84 -7.38 -11.99
C GLY A 68 -8.37 -7.77 -10.59
N ARG A 69 -7.10 -7.45 -10.31
CA ARG A 69 -6.45 -7.65 -9.01
C ARG A 69 -6.19 -6.30 -8.36
N TYR A 70 -6.61 -6.15 -7.11
CA TYR A 70 -6.48 -4.93 -6.32
C TYR A 70 -5.83 -5.28 -5.00
N SER A 71 -4.88 -4.48 -4.55
CA SER A 71 -4.25 -4.69 -3.26
C SER A 71 -3.79 -3.40 -2.58
N ALA A 72 -3.94 -3.35 -1.27
CA ALA A 72 -3.26 -2.41 -0.40
C ALA A 72 -2.27 -3.21 0.45
N THR A 73 -0.98 -2.88 0.36
CA THR A 73 0.08 -3.47 1.20
C THR A 73 0.59 -2.41 2.16
N VAL A 74 0.68 -2.75 3.45
CA VAL A 74 1.16 -1.86 4.49
C VAL A 74 2.29 -2.53 5.26
N ILE A 75 3.44 -1.87 5.34
CA ILE A 75 4.63 -2.37 6.05
C ILE A 75 4.93 -1.45 7.23
N ASP A 76 5.11 -2.03 8.42
CA ASP A 76 5.44 -1.26 9.62
C ASP A 76 6.97 -1.15 9.80
N TYR A 77 7.49 0.05 9.56
CA TYR A 77 8.90 0.39 9.73
C TYR A 77 9.26 0.80 11.17
N LYS A 78 8.31 0.81 12.12
CA LYS A 78 8.53 1.33 13.48
C LYS A 78 9.78 0.78 14.17
N ASP A 79 10.06 -0.51 14.02
CA ASP A 79 11.20 -1.18 14.69
C ASP A 79 12.50 -1.17 13.86
N THR A 80 12.54 -0.50 12.71
CA THR A 80 13.70 -0.52 11.79
C THR A 80 14.99 -0.06 12.47
N GLU A 81 14.96 1.06 13.22
CA GLU A 81 16.14 1.55 13.96
C GLU A 81 16.62 0.55 15.01
N LYS A 82 15.69 -0.05 15.76
CA LYS A 82 16.00 -1.05 16.79
C LYS A 82 16.66 -2.29 16.17
N ILE A 83 16.14 -2.80 15.05
CA ILE A 83 16.65 -4.00 14.39
C ILE A 83 18.06 -3.75 13.84
N HIS A 84 18.26 -2.66 13.09
CA HIS A 84 19.58 -2.31 12.57
C HIS A 84 20.60 -2.07 13.70
N THR A 85 20.18 -1.42 14.80
CA THR A 85 21.06 -1.21 15.96
C THR A 85 21.52 -2.53 16.57
N ALA A 86 20.61 -3.50 16.76
CA ALA A 86 20.96 -4.82 17.26
C ALA A 86 21.93 -5.59 16.32
N ILE A 87 21.76 -5.46 15.00
CA ILE A 87 22.68 -6.03 14.00
C ILE A 87 24.08 -5.45 14.15
N VAL A 88 24.18 -4.12 14.28
CA VAL A 88 25.45 -3.41 14.47
C VAL A 88 26.13 -3.77 15.79
N GLU A 89 25.38 -3.87 16.88
CA GLU A 89 25.92 -4.30 18.18
C GLU A 89 26.50 -5.72 18.10
N GLU A 90 25.82 -6.63 17.40
CA GLU A 90 26.30 -7.99 17.20
C GLU A 90 27.53 -8.05 16.28
N CYS A 91 27.56 -7.24 15.22
CA CYS A 91 28.73 -7.09 14.34
C CYS A 91 29.98 -6.66 15.14
N LYS A 92 29.84 -5.65 15.99
CA LYS A 92 30.94 -5.16 16.86
C LYS A 92 31.40 -6.20 17.87
N LYS A 93 30.48 -6.99 18.46
CA LYS A 93 30.85 -8.08 19.38
C LYS A 93 31.72 -9.16 18.72
N ARG A 94 31.59 -9.33 17.40
CA ARG A 94 32.39 -10.29 16.61
C ARG A 94 33.72 -9.70 16.12
N GLY A 95 34.03 -8.45 16.45
CA GLY A 95 35.25 -7.76 16.05
C GLY A 95 35.17 -7.04 14.70
N GLY A 96 33.97 -6.90 14.12
CA GLY A 96 33.76 -6.09 12.93
C GLY A 96 33.89 -4.58 13.22
N GLU A 97 34.34 -3.81 12.24
CA GLU A 97 34.59 -2.37 12.36
C GLU A 97 34.23 -1.61 11.08
N GLY A 98 34.18 -0.28 11.18
CA GLY A 98 33.94 0.61 10.04
C GLY A 98 32.62 0.33 9.33
N ASP A 99 32.67 0.34 7.99
CA ASP A 99 31.51 0.18 7.11
C ASP A 99 30.82 -1.19 7.25
N GLU A 100 31.53 -2.22 7.74
CA GLU A 100 30.96 -3.55 7.98
C GLU A 100 29.85 -3.52 9.04
N CYS A 101 29.99 -2.63 10.04
CA CYS A 101 29.01 -2.45 11.11
C CYS A 101 28.27 -1.12 10.98
N MET A 102 28.03 -0.64 9.75
CA MET A 102 27.26 0.58 9.52
C MET A 102 25.79 0.40 9.93
N ASN A 103 25.21 1.44 10.53
CA ASN A 103 23.80 1.44 10.90
C ASN A 103 22.95 2.10 9.80
N ASP A 104 22.32 1.26 8.99
CA ASP A 104 21.59 1.67 7.78
C ASP A 104 20.12 2.02 8.01
N TRP A 105 19.66 2.15 9.26
CA TRP A 105 18.23 2.39 9.50
C TRP A 105 17.69 3.66 8.82
N ARG A 106 18.52 4.72 8.75
CA ARG A 106 18.14 6.01 8.16
C ARG A 106 17.89 5.90 6.65
N PRO A 107 18.87 5.46 5.84
CA PRO A 107 18.62 5.30 4.41
C PRO A 107 17.56 4.23 4.13
N ASP A 108 17.40 3.20 4.98
CA ASP A 108 16.36 2.18 4.79
C ASP A 108 14.94 2.76 4.93
N VAL A 109 14.71 3.57 5.96
CA VAL A 109 13.41 4.25 6.15
C VAL A 109 13.16 5.32 5.07
N GLN A 110 14.19 6.09 4.69
CA GLN A 110 14.04 7.13 3.66
C GLN A 110 13.90 6.57 2.25
N GLY A 111 14.59 5.47 1.95
CA GLY A 111 14.56 4.78 0.67
C GLY A 111 13.31 3.92 0.46
N SER A 112 12.50 3.66 1.51
CA SER A 112 11.35 2.75 1.46
C SER A 112 10.41 2.92 0.26
N ILE A 113 10.03 4.15 -0.11
CA ILE A 113 9.20 4.43 -1.30
C ILE A 113 9.94 4.09 -2.60
N ILE A 114 11.23 4.45 -2.67
CA ILE A 114 12.09 4.21 -3.83
C ILE A 114 12.30 2.71 -4.03
N TYR A 115 12.60 1.99 -2.95
CA TYR A 115 12.79 0.55 -2.97
C TYR A 115 11.50 -0.19 -3.37
N ALA A 116 10.35 0.22 -2.85
CA ALA A 116 9.06 -0.33 -3.27
C ALA A 116 8.81 -0.09 -4.77
N ALA A 117 9.11 1.11 -5.29
CA ALA A 117 9.01 1.40 -6.73
C ALA A 117 10.00 0.55 -7.54
N TRP A 118 11.22 0.35 -7.04
CA TRP A 118 12.23 -0.51 -7.66
C TRP A 118 11.74 -1.95 -7.85
N GLN A 119 10.98 -2.51 -6.91
CA GLN A 119 10.36 -3.83 -7.06
C GLN A 119 9.42 -3.93 -8.27
N PHE A 120 8.74 -2.83 -8.62
CA PHE A 120 7.94 -2.80 -9.85
C PHE A 120 8.80 -2.70 -11.11
N PHE A 121 9.93 -2.00 -11.07
CA PHE A 121 10.86 -1.93 -12.19
C PHE A 121 11.54 -3.27 -12.49
N GLN A 122 11.59 -4.18 -11.51
CA GLN A 122 12.06 -5.55 -11.73
C GLN A 122 11.05 -6.42 -12.48
N ARG A 123 9.81 -5.95 -12.66
CA ARG A 123 8.79 -6.67 -13.44
C ARG A 123 9.10 -6.48 -14.91
N ASN A 124 8.90 -7.53 -15.72
CA ASN A 124 9.02 -7.45 -17.17
C ASN A 124 7.85 -6.65 -17.79
N ALA A 125 7.73 -5.37 -17.46
CA ALA A 125 6.63 -4.50 -17.88
C ALA A 125 7.17 -3.16 -18.36
N LYS A 126 6.49 -2.53 -19.32
CA LYS A 126 6.86 -1.20 -19.81
C LYS A 126 6.35 -0.15 -18.82
N VAL A 127 7.25 0.64 -18.26
CA VAL A 127 6.89 1.83 -17.47
C VAL A 127 6.31 2.88 -18.42
N THR A 128 5.05 3.26 -18.20
CA THR A 128 4.36 4.31 -18.98
C THR A 128 4.24 5.62 -18.20
N ARG A 129 4.38 5.58 -16.88
CA ARG A 129 4.46 6.76 -16.01
C ARG A 129 5.22 6.41 -14.74
N TYR A 130 6.11 7.29 -14.32
CA TYR A 130 6.67 7.33 -12.98
C TYR A 130 6.79 8.80 -12.59
N ALA A 131 6.09 9.21 -11.53
CA ALA A 131 5.98 10.62 -11.16
C ALA A 131 5.82 10.78 -9.65
N TRP A 132 6.23 11.94 -9.14
CA TRP A 132 5.82 12.39 -7.82
C TRP A 132 4.30 12.56 -7.77
N TYR A 133 3.70 12.18 -6.64
CA TYR A 133 2.26 12.15 -6.44
C TYR A 133 1.90 12.48 -4.99
N VAL A 134 0.66 12.88 -4.76
CA VAL A 134 0.11 13.16 -3.44
C VAL A 134 -1.30 12.58 -3.33
N SER A 135 -1.62 12.00 -2.17
CA SER A 135 -2.99 11.82 -1.71
C SER A 135 -3.11 12.46 -0.33
N ASP A 136 -4.18 13.21 -0.08
CA ASP A 136 -4.35 14.00 1.15
C ASP A 136 -3.17 14.91 1.54
N LEU A 137 -2.45 15.40 0.52
CA LEU A 137 -1.18 16.12 0.64
C LEU A 137 -0.02 15.32 1.26
N ILE A 138 -0.15 14.01 1.43
CA ILE A 138 0.93 13.10 1.81
C ILE A 138 1.67 12.69 0.53
N GLU A 139 2.95 13.00 0.48
CA GLU A 139 3.77 12.71 -0.69
C GLU A 139 3.94 11.22 -0.95
N GLY A 140 4.23 10.91 -2.20
CA GLY A 140 4.51 9.57 -2.66
C GLY A 140 4.92 9.56 -4.13
N THR A 141 4.88 8.38 -4.72
CA THR A 141 5.08 8.20 -6.15
C THR A 141 3.89 7.49 -6.77
N GLN A 142 3.58 7.86 -8.01
CA GLN A 142 2.64 7.15 -8.85
C GLN A 142 3.40 6.46 -9.98
N LEU A 143 3.04 5.21 -10.20
CA LEU A 143 3.61 4.34 -11.23
C LEU A 143 2.49 3.78 -12.11
N GLN A 144 2.72 3.69 -13.41
CA GLN A 144 1.87 2.98 -14.35
C GLN A 144 2.71 2.07 -15.24
N LEU A 145 2.25 0.84 -15.39
CA LEU A 145 2.90 -0.20 -16.18
C LEU A 145 1.93 -0.75 -17.23
N LEU A 146 2.48 -1.06 -18.41
CA LEU A 146 1.88 -1.95 -19.39
C LEU A 146 2.59 -3.30 -19.34
N ASN A 147 1.88 -4.35 -18.94
CA ASN A 147 2.41 -5.68 -18.75
C ASN A 147 2.49 -6.47 -20.08
N PRO A 148 3.24 -7.59 -20.16
CA PRO A 148 3.39 -8.39 -21.38
C PRO A 148 2.08 -8.96 -21.92
N ASP A 149 1.15 -9.31 -21.02
CA ASP A 149 -0.21 -9.77 -21.36
C ASP A 149 -1.16 -8.62 -21.77
N ALA A 150 -0.61 -7.41 -21.92
CA ALA A 150 -1.30 -6.15 -22.19
C ALA A 150 -2.32 -5.74 -21.10
N SER A 151 -2.27 -6.35 -19.91
CA SER A 151 -2.90 -5.79 -18.72
C SER A 151 -2.19 -4.50 -18.29
N ARG A 152 -2.89 -3.66 -17.52
CA ARG A 152 -2.36 -2.38 -17.03
C ARG A 152 -2.33 -2.38 -15.53
N THR A 153 -1.16 -2.10 -14.95
CA THR A 153 -0.96 -1.96 -13.51
C THR A 153 -0.75 -0.51 -13.15
N PHE A 154 -1.55 0.03 -12.23
CA PHE A 154 -1.33 1.34 -11.64
C PHE A 154 -0.94 1.12 -10.17
N ALA A 155 0.17 1.70 -9.72
CA ALA A 155 0.57 1.71 -8.32
C ALA A 155 0.77 3.13 -7.75
N ALA A 156 0.39 3.33 -6.48
CA ALA A 156 0.65 4.54 -5.72
C ALA A 156 1.34 4.13 -4.42
N ILE A 157 2.49 4.74 -4.15
CA ILE A 157 3.36 4.35 -3.03
C ILE A 157 3.58 5.58 -2.18
N HIS A 158 3.21 5.49 -0.91
CA HIS A 158 3.30 6.57 0.07
C HIS A 158 3.94 6.06 1.34
N ARG A 159 4.47 6.99 2.13
CA ARG A 159 4.82 6.71 3.52
C ARG A 159 4.13 7.76 4.38
N HIS A 160 3.56 7.32 5.49
CA HIS A 160 2.94 8.18 6.48
C HIS A 160 3.26 7.64 7.86
N ASN A 161 3.82 8.51 8.71
CA ASN A 161 4.45 8.10 9.97
C ASN A 161 5.43 6.91 9.76
N THR A 162 5.28 5.82 10.52
CA THR A 162 6.11 4.60 10.45
C THR A 162 5.67 3.61 9.37
N ARG A 163 4.65 3.91 8.57
CA ARG A 163 4.08 2.94 7.63
C ARG A 163 4.38 3.28 6.18
N LEU A 164 4.86 2.29 5.45
CA LEU A 164 4.92 2.30 3.99
C LEU A 164 3.63 1.70 3.45
N TYR A 165 2.99 2.39 2.50
CA TYR A 165 1.76 1.97 1.85
C TYR A 165 2.00 1.79 0.35
N ILE A 166 1.58 0.65 -0.19
CA ILE A 166 1.66 0.32 -1.61
C ILE A 166 0.25 -0.07 -2.07
N PHE A 167 -0.38 0.80 -2.85
CA PHE A 167 -1.69 0.56 -3.47
C PHE A 167 -1.48 0.15 -4.91
N GLU A 168 -1.83 -1.08 -5.26
CA GLU A 168 -1.65 -1.64 -6.60
C GLU A 168 -2.99 -2.14 -7.16
N ALA A 169 -3.27 -1.77 -8.40
CA ALA A 169 -4.39 -2.34 -9.15
C ALA A 169 -3.96 -2.75 -10.55
N THR A 170 -4.28 -3.97 -10.95
CA THR A 170 -4.04 -4.52 -12.29
C THR A 170 -5.34 -4.92 -12.95
N VAL A 171 -5.63 -4.35 -14.12
CA VAL A 171 -6.85 -4.62 -14.91
C VAL A 171 -6.50 -5.30 -16.24
N PRO A 172 -7.37 -6.17 -16.77
CA PRO A 172 -7.11 -6.87 -18.03
C PRO A 172 -7.05 -5.91 -19.22
N LYS A 173 -6.51 -6.40 -20.33
CA LYS A 173 -6.45 -5.68 -21.61
C LYS A 173 -7.84 -5.16 -22.00
N GLY A 174 -7.93 -3.88 -22.34
CA GLY A 174 -9.17 -3.24 -22.80
C GLY A 174 -10.13 -2.78 -21.70
N ALA A 175 -9.97 -3.23 -20.44
CA ALA A 175 -10.74 -2.71 -19.32
C ALA A 175 -10.32 -1.27 -18.97
N PRO A 176 -11.19 -0.40 -18.41
CA PRO A 176 -10.82 0.94 -17.96
C PRO A 176 -9.62 0.94 -17.00
N ALA A 177 -8.77 1.98 -17.06
CA ALA A 177 -7.61 2.07 -16.18
C ALA A 177 -8.04 2.20 -14.71
N PRO A 178 -7.36 1.54 -13.75
CA PRO A 178 -7.81 1.47 -12.36
C PRO A 178 -7.41 2.72 -11.55
N GLY A 179 -7.55 3.92 -12.12
CA GLY A 179 -7.16 5.18 -11.47
C GLY A 179 -7.95 5.47 -10.20
N LEU A 180 -9.23 5.07 -10.14
CA LEU A 180 -10.10 5.28 -8.98
C LEU A 180 -9.57 4.63 -7.70
N PHE A 181 -8.90 3.48 -7.81
CA PHE A 181 -8.35 2.78 -6.65
C PHE A 181 -7.30 3.63 -5.93
N GLN A 182 -6.47 4.35 -6.67
CA GLN A 182 -5.44 5.22 -6.09
C GLN A 182 -6.02 6.55 -5.60
N GLN A 183 -7.03 7.06 -6.30
CA GLN A 183 -7.66 8.35 -6.01
C GLN A 183 -8.61 8.31 -4.81
N SER A 184 -9.14 7.13 -4.46
CA SER A 184 -10.00 6.93 -3.30
C SER A 184 -9.23 6.74 -1.98
N LEU A 185 -7.90 6.70 -2.04
CA LEU A 185 -7.04 6.57 -0.87
C LEU A 185 -7.26 7.74 0.10
N GLN A 186 -7.59 7.38 1.34
CA GLN A 186 -7.57 8.26 2.50
C GLN A 186 -6.61 7.72 3.56
N PHE A 187 -5.80 8.60 4.15
CA PHE A 187 -5.02 8.26 5.34
C PHE A 187 -5.82 8.54 6.60
N LEU A 188 -5.60 7.75 7.66
CA LEU A 188 -6.30 7.89 8.93
C LEU A 188 -5.33 8.21 10.08
N ASP A 189 -5.82 8.87 11.12
CA ASP A 189 -5.15 8.99 12.42
C ASP A 189 -5.45 7.78 13.30
N GLU A 190 -4.85 7.73 14.49
CA GLU A 190 -5.00 6.63 15.45
C GLU A 190 -6.44 6.47 15.97
N GLU A 191 -7.24 7.54 15.92
CA GLU A 191 -8.67 7.54 16.22
C GLU A 191 -9.54 7.05 15.04
N GLY A 192 -8.93 6.82 13.87
CA GLY A 192 -9.59 6.37 12.65
C GLY A 192 -10.27 7.49 11.87
N LYS A 193 -9.88 8.75 12.07
CA LYS A 193 -10.39 9.91 11.32
C LYS A 193 -9.46 10.23 10.15
N GLY A 194 -10.04 10.73 9.07
CA GLY A 194 -9.29 11.14 7.88
C GLY A 194 -8.26 12.23 8.19
N VAL A 195 -7.02 12.01 7.73
CA VAL A 195 -5.91 12.96 7.81
C VAL A 195 -5.73 13.60 6.46
N ARG A 196 -5.84 14.93 6.42
CA ARG A 196 -5.40 15.75 5.30
C ARG A 196 -4.66 16.97 5.80
N TYR A 197 -3.43 17.14 5.33
CA TYR A 197 -2.60 18.28 5.73
C TYR A 197 -3.02 19.56 4.98
N ARG A 198 -2.52 20.71 5.47
CA ARG A 198 -2.70 22.02 4.80
C ARG A 198 -1.60 22.31 3.78
N THR A 199 -0.44 21.69 3.96
CA THR A 199 0.72 21.74 3.07
C THR A 199 1.18 20.33 2.78
N TYR A 200 2.09 20.15 1.81
CA TYR A 200 2.64 18.83 1.53
C TYR A 200 3.35 18.28 2.77
N TYR A 201 2.93 17.09 3.21
CA TYR A 201 3.64 16.27 4.18
C TYR A 201 4.75 15.53 3.42
N THR A 202 5.99 15.82 3.79
CA THR A 202 7.17 15.16 3.22
C THR A 202 7.80 14.24 4.26
N ASN A 203 8.22 13.07 3.81
CA ASN A 203 8.75 11.99 4.63
C ASN A 203 10.05 12.38 5.33
N GLY A 204 10.83 13.31 4.77
CA GLY A 204 12.05 13.78 5.41
C GLY A 204 11.85 14.60 6.69
N TYR A 205 10.69 15.22 6.89
CA TYR A 205 10.48 16.27 7.89
C TYR A 205 9.27 16.04 8.82
N SER A 206 8.80 14.79 8.96
CA SER A 206 7.61 14.47 9.76
C SER A 206 7.89 14.35 11.26
N GLU A 207 6.96 14.74 12.13
CA GLU A 207 7.12 14.60 13.60
C GLU A 207 7.31 13.16 14.09
N GLY A 208 6.73 12.18 13.39
CA GLY A 208 6.79 10.75 13.73
C GLY A 208 8.18 10.13 13.62
N TRP A 209 9.04 10.68 12.75
CA TRP A 209 10.44 10.32 12.64
C TRP A 209 11.24 11.60 12.68
N LYS A 210 11.92 11.88 13.80
CA LYS A 210 12.81 13.04 13.98
C LYS A 210 14.06 12.97 13.09
N PHE A 211 13.89 12.79 11.77
CA PHE A 211 14.89 13.08 10.76
C PHE A 211 15.22 14.58 10.85
N PRO A 212 16.50 14.95 10.73
CA PRO A 212 17.07 16.05 11.48
C PRO A 212 16.32 17.37 11.26
N ALA A 213 15.93 18.02 12.37
CA ALA A 213 16.68 19.08 13.07
C ALA A 213 17.54 20.01 12.14
N PRO A 214 17.95 21.22 12.58
CA PRO A 214 18.45 22.29 11.69
C PRO A 214 19.44 21.80 10.63
N PRO A 215 19.45 22.43 9.44
CA PRO A 215 20.10 21.91 8.24
C PRO A 215 21.49 21.35 8.56
N PRO A 216 21.85 20.16 8.03
CA PRO A 216 23.13 19.56 8.32
C PRO A 216 24.23 20.59 8.09
N PRO A 217 25.18 20.75 9.03
CA PRO A 217 26.20 21.77 8.92
C PRO A 217 26.91 21.61 7.58
N ARG A 218 27.01 22.70 6.82
CA ARG A 218 27.77 22.70 5.56
C ARG A 218 29.22 22.36 5.91
N THR A 219 29.73 21.25 5.41
CA THR A 219 31.17 21.08 5.28
C THR A 219 31.66 22.16 4.32
N ARG A 220 32.61 22.99 4.78
CA ARG A 220 33.35 23.88 3.89
C ARG A 220 34.14 23.06 2.87
#